data_AF-A0A3D5ZKQ2-F1
#
_entry.id   AF-A0A3D5ZKQ2-F1
#
_cell.length_a   1.000
_cell.length_b   1.000
_cell.length_c   1.000
_cell.angle_alpha   90.00
_cell.angle_beta   90.00
_cell.angle_gamma   90.00
#
_symmetry.space_group_name_H-M   'P 1'
#
loop_
_entity.id
_entity.type
_entity.pdbx_description
1 polymer ?
#
loop_
_entity_poly.entity_id
_entity_poly.type
_entity_poly.pdbx_seq_one_letter_code
_entity_poly.pdbx_strand_id
1 'polypeptide(L)'
;IALFCNVKEDCVISNTTVDCLYKAPLMLHENGLDDVVCRELCIKARLYITPWKKLVKDIDSRKGRVTIALVGKYVKLHDSYLSVIEALNHASFGNRVFVDIKWVDSEPLNNDNVAEALAGVDGILVPGGFGERGV
;
A
#
# COMPACT_ATOMS: atom_id res chain seq x y z
N ILE A 1 9.65 19.94 -23.34
CA ILE A 1 8.28 19.91 -22.75
C ILE A 1 7.84 21.32 -22.36
N ALA A 2 8.56 22.01 -21.46
CA ALA A 2 8.23 23.38 -21.01
C ALA A 2 7.86 24.36 -22.14
N LEU A 3 8.76 24.53 -23.13
CA LEU A 3 8.57 25.42 -24.28
C LEU A 3 7.30 25.11 -25.10
N PHE A 4 6.97 23.83 -25.30
CA PHE A 4 5.83 23.41 -26.11
C PHE A 4 4.50 23.47 -25.35
N CYS A 5 4.53 23.39 -24.03
CA CYS A 5 3.34 23.42 -23.19
C CYS A 5 3.08 24.81 -22.57
N ASN A 6 3.93 25.81 -22.85
CA ASN A 6 3.86 27.15 -22.26
C ASN A 6 3.82 27.13 -20.72
N VAL A 7 4.68 26.31 -20.11
CA VAL A 7 4.85 26.22 -18.66
C VAL A 7 6.28 26.60 -18.28
N LYS A 8 6.48 27.11 -17.06
CA LYS A 8 7.82 27.39 -16.53
C LYS A 8 8.61 26.06 -16.43
N GLU A 9 9.92 26.12 -16.64
CA GLU A 9 10.77 24.92 -16.68
C GLU A 9 10.74 24.15 -15.35
N ASP A 10 10.77 24.88 -14.24
CA ASP A 10 10.68 24.31 -12.89
C ASP A 10 9.30 23.74 -12.55
N CYS A 11 8.26 24.05 -13.33
CA CYS A 11 6.95 23.40 -13.23
C CYS A 11 6.87 22.07 -13.99
N VAL A 12 7.94 21.63 -14.66
CA VAL A 12 8.00 20.31 -15.31
C VAL A 12 8.59 19.30 -14.35
N ILE A 13 7.72 18.53 -13.68
CA ILE A 13 8.10 17.59 -12.63
C ILE A 13 8.29 16.18 -13.22
N SER A 14 9.45 15.57 -12.99
CA SER A 14 9.67 14.17 -13.35
C SER A 14 8.87 13.26 -12.43
N ASN A 15 8.04 12.38 -13.00
CA ASN A 15 7.24 11.40 -12.27
C ASN A 15 7.69 9.99 -12.67
N THR A 16 8.74 9.51 -12.01
CA THR A 16 9.31 8.18 -12.30
C THR A 16 8.57 7.09 -11.54
N THR A 17 8.49 5.89 -12.12
CA THR A 17 7.99 4.71 -11.42
C THR A 17 8.86 4.40 -10.20
N VAL A 18 8.21 4.23 -9.04
CA VAL A 18 8.84 3.82 -7.78
C VAL A 18 8.39 2.42 -7.39
N ASP A 19 9.23 1.69 -6.68
CA ASP A 19 9.01 0.31 -6.23
C ASP A 19 8.06 0.21 -5.01
N CYS A 20 7.74 1.33 -4.39
CA CYS A 20 6.86 1.42 -3.23
C CYS A 20 6.01 2.68 -3.29
N LEU A 21 4.70 2.56 -3.07
CA LEU A 21 3.75 3.67 -3.04
C LEU A 21 4.23 4.81 -2.10
N TYR A 22 4.75 4.45 -0.93
CA TYR A 22 5.21 5.41 0.06
C TYR A 22 6.50 6.15 -0.33
N LYS A 23 7.21 5.74 -1.39
CA LYS A 23 8.35 6.51 -1.92
C LYS A 23 7.90 7.65 -2.85
N ALA A 24 6.68 7.61 -3.38
CA ALA A 24 6.20 8.61 -4.33
C ALA A 24 6.26 10.05 -3.75
N PRO A 25 5.86 10.33 -2.50
CA PRO A 25 5.99 11.68 -1.96
C PRO A 25 7.43 12.16 -1.81
N LEU A 26 8.39 11.27 -1.53
CA LEU A 26 9.81 11.64 -1.49
C LEU A 26 10.31 11.98 -2.89
N MET A 27 9.99 11.14 -3.88
CA MET A 27 10.36 11.37 -5.28
C MET A 27 9.78 12.69 -5.81
N LEU A 28 8.51 12.97 -5.54
CA LEU A 28 7.88 14.23 -5.98
C LEU A 28 8.49 15.45 -5.29
N HIS A 29 8.82 15.33 -4.00
CA HIS A 29 9.50 16.37 -3.26
C HIS A 29 10.93 16.62 -3.79
N GLU A 30 11.69 15.56 -4.07
CA GLU A 30 13.03 15.66 -4.68
C GLU A 30 13.00 16.31 -6.08
N ASN A 31 11.86 16.21 -6.78
CA ASN A 31 11.63 16.88 -8.05
C ASN A 31 10.97 18.27 -7.92
N GLY A 32 10.80 18.80 -6.70
CA GLY A 32 10.37 20.18 -6.45
C GLY A 32 8.86 20.45 -6.60
N LEU A 33 8.01 19.41 -6.64
CA LEU A 33 6.57 19.59 -6.84
C LEU A 33 5.94 20.47 -5.75
N ASP A 34 6.24 20.19 -4.48
CA ASP A 34 5.64 20.89 -3.34
C ASP A 34 6.09 22.35 -3.25
N ASP A 35 7.35 22.64 -3.59
CA ASP A 35 7.86 24.02 -3.67
C ASP A 35 7.14 24.83 -4.75
N VAL A 36 6.97 24.26 -5.94
CA VAL A 36 6.23 24.88 -7.05
C VAL A 36 4.78 25.14 -6.65
N VAL A 37 4.10 24.14 -6.08
CA VAL A 37 2.70 24.28 -5.63
C VAL A 37 2.57 25.37 -4.57
N CYS A 38 3.45 25.40 -3.57
CA CYS A 38 3.41 26.43 -2.52
C CYS A 38 3.64 27.83 -3.08
N ARG A 39 4.59 27.98 -4.03
CA ARG A 39 4.86 29.26 -4.68
C ARG A 39 3.66 29.75 -5.50
N GLU A 40 3.14 28.93 -6.40
CA GLU A 40 2.06 29.35 -7.32
C GLU A 40 0.74 29.60 -6.57
N LEU A 41 0.51 28.93 -5.43
CA LEU A 41 -0.66 29.14 -4.58
C LEU A 41 -0.43 30.14 -3.43
N CYS A 42 0.74 30.78 -3.35
CA CYS A 42 1.11 31.72 -2.29
C CYS A 42 1.00 31.13 -0.86
N ILE A 43 1.25 29.82 -0.70
CA ILE A 43 1.19 29.12 0.58
C ILE A 43 2.54 29.24 1.29
N LYS A 44 2.51 29.73 2.54
CA LYS A 44 3.69 29.71 3.43
C LYS A 44 3.59 28.51 4.36
N ALA A 45 4.26 27.42 4.00
CA ALA A 45 4.33 26.21 4.81
C ALA A 45 5.79 25.83 5.11
N ARG A 46 6.00 25.15 6.24
CA ARG A 46 7.26 24.46 6.53
C ARG A 46 7.05 22.98 6.26
N LEU A 47 7.85 22.41 5.38
CA LEU A 47 7.84 20.98 5.14
C LEU A 47 8.36 20.21 6.36
N TYR A 48 7.63 19.17 6.76
CA TYR A 48 8.06 18.22 7.78
C TYR A 48 8.05 16.79 7.24
N ILE A 49 9.12 16.43 6.51
CA ILE A 49 9.22 15.15 5.78
C ILE A 49 9.82 14.02 6.61
N THR A 50 10.35 14.31 7.79
CA THR A 50 11.06 13.35 8.65
C THR A 50 10.26 12.08 8.97
N PRO A 51 8.96 12.15 9.33
CA PRO A 51 8.17 10.94 9.58
C PRO A 51 8.05 10.05 8.33
N TRP A 52 7.97 10.67 7.15
CA TRP A 52 7.84 9.96 5.88
C TRP A 52 9.13 9.24 5.49
N LYS A 53 10.28 9.90 5.67
CA LYS A 53 11.59 9.26 5.50
C LYS A 53 11.78 8.08 6.46
N LYS A 54 11.29 8.19 7.70
CA LYS A 54 11.31 7.10 8.66
C LYS A 54 10.44 5.93 8.20
N LEU A 55 9.21 6.19 7.74
CA LEU A 55 8.31 5.18 7.20
C LEU A 55 8.95 4.39 6.05
N VAL A 56 9.51 5.09 5.06
CA VAL A 56 10.21 4.44 3.92
C VAL A 56 11.39 3.60 4.40
N LYS A 57 12.16 4.10 5.37
CA LYS A 57 13.26 3.32 5.96
C LYS A 57 12.76 2.05 6.66
N ASP A 58 11.65 2.14 7.40
CA ASP A 58 11.07 0.99 8.09
C ASP A 58 10.58 -0.05 7.07
N ILE A 59 9.93 0.39 5.98
CA ILE A 59 9.53 -0.43 4.83
C ILE A 59 10.73 -1.13 4.19
N ASP A 60 11.81 -0.42 3.88
CA ASP A 60 12.99 -0.99 3.22
C ASP A 60 13.80 -1.91 4.17
N SER A 61 13.63 -1.77 5.49
CA SER A 61 14.38 -2.54 6.50
C SER A 61 13.75 -3.87 6.91
N ARG A 62 12.61 -4.24 6.32
CA ARG A 62 11.90 -5.50 6.61
C ARG A 62 12.78 -6.71 6.27
N LYS A 63 12.71 -7.75 7.12
CA LYS A 63 13.53 -8.98 6.97
C LYS A 63 12.74 -10.27 7.21
N GLY A 64 11.78 -10.25 8.12
CA GLY A 64 10.92 -11.41 8.36
C GLY A 64 9.78 -11.51 7.36
N ARG A 65 9.08 -12.64 7.34
CA ARG A 65 7.86 -12.84 6.55
C ARG A 65 6.81 -13.51 7.42
N VAL A 66 5.56 -13.14 7.23
CA VAL A 66 4.40 -13.80 7.84
C VAL A 66 3.35 -14.03 6.78
N THR A 67 2.77 -15.22 6.75
CA THR A 67 1.72 -15.59 5.80
C THR A 67 0.37 -15.43 6.45
N ILE A 68 -0.47 -14.54 5.93
CA ILE A 68 -1.82 -14.31 6.43
C ILE A 68 -2.83 -14.81 5.40
N ALA A 69 -3.68 -15.76 5.79
CA ALA A 69 -4.84 -16.13 5.00
C ALA A 69 -5.88 -15.01 5.04
N LEU A 70 -6.23 -14.45 3.89
CA LEU A 70 -7.39 -13.58 3.74
C LEU A 70 -8.52 -14.41 3.13
N VAL A 71 -9.50 -14.74 3.98
CA VAL A 71 -10.63 -15.62 3.63
C VAL A 71 -11.81 -14.76 3.22
N GLY A 72 -12.06 -14.62 1.92
CA GLY A 72 -13.05 -13.69 1.41
C GLY A 72 -13.86 -14.23 0.24
N LYS A 73 -14.98 -13.58 -0.04
CA LYS A 73 -15.85 -13.92 -1.17
C LYS A 73 -15.30 -13.45 -2.52
N TYR A 74 -14.63 -12.29 -2.53
CA TYR A 74 -14.18 -11.64 -3.77
C TYR A 74 -12.67 -11.72 -3.95
N VAL A 75 -12.06 -12.87 -3.65
CA VAL A 75 -10.59 -13.03 -3.76
C VAL A 75 -10.06 -12.90 -5.20
N LYS A 76 -10.92 -12.97 -6.22
CA LYS A 76 -10.52 -12.71 -7.61
C LYS A 76 -10.36 -11.22 -7.93
N LEU A 77 -10.92 -10.35 -7.10
CA LEU A 77 -10.81 -8.90 -7.23
C LEU A 77 -10.10 -8.34 -5.99
N HIS A 78 -8.77 -8.43 -5.99
CA HIS A 78 -7.93 -8.03 -4.85
C HIS A 78 -8.23 -6.60 -4.36
N ASP A 79 -8.64 -5.70 -5.27
CA ASP A 79 -9.00 -4.31 -4.97
C ASP A 79 -10.16 -4.18 -3.97
N SER A 80 -11.04 -5.18 -3.87
CA SER A 80 -12.12 -5.20 -2.87
C SER A 80 -11.60 -5.21 -1.43
N TYR A 81 -10.34 -5.59 -1.23
CA TYR A 81 -9.69 -5.67 0.07
C TYR A 81 -8.50 -4.73 0.21
N LEU A 82 -8.35 -3.73 -0.67
CA LEU A 82 -7.21 -2.82 -0.67
C LEU A 82 -6.95 -2.19 0.71
N SER A 83 -7.99 -1.63 1.35
CA SER A 83 -7.86 -1.02 2.68
C SER A 83 -7.42 -2.01 3.77
N VAL A 84 -7.84 -3.28 3.65
CA VAL A 84 -7.47 -4.35 4.58
C VAL A 84 -6.01 -4.74 4.40
N ILE A 85 -5.57 -4.90 3.14
CA ILE A 85 -4.18 -5.21 2.80
C ILE A 85 -3.26 -4.05 3.23
N GLU A 86 -3.66 -2.81 2.99
CA GLU A 86 -2.86 -1.65 3.40
C GLU A 86 -2.77 -1.51 4.92
N ALA A 87 -3.83 -1.87 5.66
CA ALA A 87 -3.75 -1.92 7.13
C ALA A 87 -2.75 -2.99 7.61
N LEU A 88 -2.76 -4.18 7.00
CA LEU A 88 -1.78 -5.24 7.29
C LEU A 88 -0.35 -4.80 6.93
N ASN A 89 -0.17 -4.19 5.76
CA ASN A 89 1.12 -3.64 5.33
C ASN A 89 1.62 -2.59 6.32
N HIS A 90 0.78 -1.63 6.71
CA HIS A 90 1.17 -0.60 7.67
C HIS A 90 1.61 -1.20 9.02
N ALA A 91 0.82 -2.15 9.56
CA ALA A 91 1.20 -2.87 10.78
C ALA A 91 2.53 -3.62 10.63
N SER A 92 2.81 -4.17 9.43
CA SER A 92 4.03 -4.91 9.12
C SER A 92 5.30 -4.04 9.17
N PHE A 93 5.20 -2.75 8.85
CA PHE A 93 6.35 -1.85 8.77
C PHE A 93 7.02 -1.67 10.13
N GLY A 94 6.22 -1.44 11.18
CA GLY A 94 6.72 -1.35 12.56
C GLY A 94 7.28 -2.67 13.10
N ASN A 95 6.74 -3.80 12.62
CA ASN A 95 7.20 -5.13 13.00
C ASN A 95 8.37 -5.65 12.13
N ARG A 96 8.79 -4.90 11.11
CA ARG A 96 9.88 -5.24 10.17
C ARG A 96 9.70 -6.61 9.49
N VAL A 97 8.46 -6.95 9.15
CA VAL A 97 8.11 -8.17 8.42
C VAL A 97 7.39 -7.83 7.12
N PHE A 98 7.52 -8.69 6.12
CA PHE A 98 6.64 -8.70 4.95
C PHE A 98 5.39 -9.51 5.27
N VAL A 99 4.24 -9.07 4.79
CA VAL A 99 2.99 -9.83 4.87
C VAL A 99 2.75 -10.47 3.50
N ASP A 100 2.78 -11.80 3.48
CA ASP A 100 2.41 -12.58 2.32
C ASP A 100 0.92 -12.96 2.43
N ILE A 101 0.09 -12.48 1.51
CA ILE A 101 -1.34 -12.75 1.53
C ILE A 101 -1.61 -14.07 0.81
N LYS A 102 -2.13 -15.06 1.55
CA LYS A 102 -2.74 -16.26 0.98
C LYS A 102 -4.21 -15.98 0.77
N TRP A 103 -4.61 -15.81 -0.49
CA TRP A 103 -6.00 -15.59 -0.85
C TRP A 103 -6.79 -16.90 -0.78
N VAL A 104 -7.88 -16.91 -0.01
CA VAL A 104 -8.73 -18.09 0.17
C VAL A 104 -10.17 -17.70 -0.15
N ASP A 105 -10.74 -18.32 -1.17
CA ASP A 105 -12.15 -18.15 -1.52
C ASP A 105 -13.01 -18.80 -0.44
N SER A 106 -13.93 -18.06 0.16
CA SER A 106 -14.81 -18.59 1.20
C SER A 106 -15.97 -19.43 0.66
N GLU A 107 -16.40 -19.26 -0.60
CA GLU A 107 -17.55 -19.99 -1.14
C GLU A 107 -17.39 -21.53 -1.17
N PRO A 108 -16.23 -22.11 -1.56
CA PRO A 108 -16.06 -23.56 -1.58
C PRO A 108 -15.60 -24.15 -0.24
N LEU A 109 -15.33 -23.34 0.78
CA LEU A 109 -14.82 -23.85 2.06
C LEU A 109 -15.89 -24.61 2.83
N ASN A 110 -15.48 -25.72 3.43
CA ASN A 110 -16.30 -26.55 4.30
C ASN A 110 -15.41 -27.25 5.33
N ASN A 111 -16.03 -27.99 6.26
CA ASN A 111 -15.32 -28.67 7.34
C ASN A 111 -14.29 -29.70 6.83
N ASP A 112 -14.46 -30.24 5.63
CA ASP A 112 -13.60 -31.29 5.10
C ASP A 112 -12.34 -30.72 4.44
N ASN A 113 -12.39 -29.50 3.90
CA ASN A 113 -11.27 -28.89 3.16
C ASN A 113 -10.58 -27.71 3.86
N VAL A 114 -11.20 -27.11 4.89
CA VAL A 114 -10.69 -25.89 5.52
C VAL A 114 -9.30 -26.06 6.14
N ALA A 115 -9.02 -27.23 6.73
CA ALA A 115 -7.73 -27.53 7.34
C ALA A 115 -6.59 -27.51 6.31
N GLU A 116 -6.83 -28.08 5.13
CA GLU A 116 -5.87 -28.06 4.02
C GLU A 116 -5.74 -26.66 3.41
N ALA A 117 -6.88 -26.00 3.16
CA ALA A 117 -6.92 -24.66 2.58
C ALA A 117 -6.18 -23.62 3.44
N LEU A 118 -6.21 -23.76 4.77
CA LEU A 118 -5.53 -22.87 5.72
C LEU A 118 -4.20 -23.42 6.23
N ALA A 119 -3.72 -24.56 5.73
CA ALA A 119 -2.43 -25.10 6.13
C ALA A 119 -1.28 -24.12 5.81
N GLY A 120 -0.32 -24.04 6.74
CA GLY A 120 0.93 -23.29 6.59
C GLY A 120 0.80 -21.77 6.71
N VAL A 121 -0.33 -21.24 7.18
CA VAL A 121 -0.48 -19.81 7.46
C VAL A 121 -0.19 -19.49 8.92
N ASP A 122 0.33 -18.30 9.17
CA ASP A 122 0.67 -17.78 10.50
C ASP A 122 -0.52 -17.06 11.15
N GLY A 123 -1.51 -16.67 10.35
CA GLY A 123 -2.73 -16.01 10.81
C GLY A 123 -3.85 -16.08 9.79
N ILE A 124 -5.08 -15.91 10.27
CA ILE A 124 -6.29 -15.92 9.46
C ILE A 124 -7.01 -14.59 9.69
N LEU A 125 -7.37 -13.93 8.60
CA LEU A 125 -8.18 -12.72 8.60
C LEU A 125 -9.46 -12.98 7.79
N VAL A 126 -10.60 -12.87 8.47
CA VAL A 126 -11.92 -12.94 7.85
C VAL A 126 -12.48 -11.52 7.79
N PRO A 127 -12.35 -10.81 6.64
CA PRO A 127 -12.90 -9.48 6.47
C PRO A 127 -14.44 -9.52 6.42
N GLY A 128 -15.07 -8.35 6.57
CA GLY A 128 -16.52 -8.24 6.41
C GLY A 128 -16.98 -8.69 5.01
N GLY A 129 -18.06 -9.47 4.97
CA GLY A 129 -18.74 -9.87 3.73
C GLY A 129 -20.08 -9.15 3.61
N PHE A 130 -20.38 -8.60 2.43
CA PHE A 130 -21.70 -8.01 2.14
C PHE A 130 -22.60 -9.07 1.51
N GLY A 131 -23.78 -9.32 2.10
CA GLY A 131 -24.77 -10.31 1.66
C GLY A 131 -24.59 -11.70 2.31
N GLU A 132 -25.48 -12.65 1.99
CA GLU A 132 -25.56 -13.96 2.67
C GLU A 132 -24.76 -15.10 2.02
N ARG A 133 -24.08 -14.85 0.89
CA ARG A 133 -23.34 -15.88 0.16
C ARG A 133 -21.89 -15.99 0.65
N GLY A 134 -21.43 -17.22 0.95
CA GLY A 134 -20.04 -17.50 1.32
C GLY A 134 -19.67 -17.12 2.76
N VAL A 135 -20.65 -17.20 3.67
CA VAL A 135 -20.54 -17.03 5.13
C VAL A 135 -20.60 -18.40 5.79
#